data_AF-A0A2S6TYB6-F1
#
_entry.id   AF-A0A2S6TYB6-F1
#
_cell.length_a   1.000
_cell.length_b   1.000
_cell.length_c   1.000
_cell.angle_alpha   90.00
_cell.angle_beta   90.00
_cell.angle_gamma   90.00
#
_symmetry.space_group_name_H-M   'P 1'
#
loop_
_entity.id
_entity.type
_entity.pdbx_description
1 polymer ?
#
loop_
_entity_poly.entity_id
_entity_poly.type
_entity_poly.pdbx_seq_one_letter_code
_entity_poly.pdbx_strand_id
1 'polypeptide(L)'
;MVDAVGAVAQSEASKAKATLAGDMDSFLLLLTTQLKNQDPLSPLEPTEFTNQLVNFASVEQQIATNSNMEELLKVQNNALATSVVGFIGTEVLTENTGKVPLQNSSAKFQYTLNNNASTVVMTITNEAGRVVFTKPGETSAGTHEIAWDGKDTAGRQMPDG
;
A
#
# COMPACT_ATOMS: atom_id res chain seq x y z
N MET A 1 13.77 -7.13 -0.77
CA MET A 1 13.41 -6.89 -2.18
C MET A 1 12.58 -5.63 -2.24
N VAL A 2 13.21 -4.48 -2.48
CA VAL A 2 12.54 -3.18 -2.66
C VAL A 2 13.06 -2.62 -3.98
N ASP A 3 12.69 -3.28 -5.07
CA ASP A 3 12.92 -2.79 -6.43
C ASP A 3 11.55 -2.59 -7.08
N ALA A 4 10.93 -1.47 -6.73
CA ALA A 4 9.79 -0.94 -7.45
C ALA A 4 9.85 0.59 -7.46
N VAL A 5 11.00 1.15 -7.84
CA VAL A 5 11.02 2.47 -8.49
C VAL A 5 10.57 2.25 -9.94
N GLY A 6 9.31 1.83 -10.08
CA GLY A 6 8.63 1.70 -11.36
C GLY A 6 8.36 3.10 -11.89
N ALA A 7 8.70 3.33 -13.16
CA ALA A 7 8.45 4.55 -13.91
C ALA A 7 7.17 5.28 -13.46
N VAL A 8 7.24 6.60 -13.32
CA VAL A 8 6.08 7.44 -13.05
C VAL A 8 5.11 7.26 -14.23
N ALA A 9 4.18 6.31 -14.10
CA ALA A 9 3.17 6.06 -15.10
C ALA A 9 2.37 7.36 -15.23
N GLN A 10 2.41 7.95 -16.42
CA GLN A 10 1.62 9.14 -16.72
C GLN A 10 0.16 8.84 -16.42
N SER A 11 -0.48 9.70 -15.64
CA SER A 11 -1.83 9.46 -15.14
C SER A 11 -2.84 9.40 -16.29
N GLU A 12 -3.92 8.64 -16.14
CA GLU A 12 -4.90 8.47 -17.22
C GLU A 12 -5.60 9.79 -17.53
N ALA A 13 -5.85 10.62 -16.51
CA ALA A 13 -6.32 11.99 -16.69
C ALA A 13 -5.32 12.86 -17.49
N SER A 14 -4.02 12.70 -17.26
CA SER A 14 -2.99 13.43 -18.00
C SER A 14 -2.93 13.04 -19.48
N LYS A 15 -3.11 11.75 -19.79
CA LYS A 15 -3.20 11.25 -21.18
C LYS A 15 -4.46 11.76 -21.86
N ALA A 16 -5.60 11.67 -21.19
CA ALA A 16 -6.88 12.18 -21.70
C ALA A 16 -6.81 13.69 -21.99
N LYS A 17 -6.15 14.47 -21.13
CA LYS A 17 -5.93 15.91 -21.35
C LYS A 17 -5.12 16.19 -22.61
N ALA A 18 -4.06 15.41 -22.84
CA ALA A 18 -3.22 15.56 -24.03
C ALA A 18 -3.99 15.24 -25.32
N THR A 19 -4.80 14.18 -25.32
CA THR A 19 -5.68 13.84 -26.45
C THR A 19 -6.69 14.95 -26.71
N LEU A 20 -7.38 15.44 -25.68
CA LEU A 20 -8.38 16.50 -25.82
C LEU A 20 -7.78 17.80 -26.39
N ALA A 21 -6.55 18.14 -25.99
CA ALA A 21 -5.85 19.29 -26.54
C ALA A 21 -5.57 19.13 -28.05
N GLY A 22 -5.12 17.96 -28.49
CA GLY A 22 -4.91 17.68 -29.92
C GLY A 22 -6.22 17.69 -30.74
N ASP A 23 -7.31 17.22 -30.15
CA ASP A 23 -8.64 17.27 -30.78
C ASP A 23 -9.15 18.72 -30.92
N MET A 24 -8.93 19.57 -29.90
CA MET A 24 -9.25 20.99 -29.94
C MET A 24 -8.43 21.73 -31.00
N ASP A 25 -7.13 21.45 -31.10
CA ASP A 25 -6.26 22.06 -32.12
C ASP A 25 -6.70 21.67 -33.54
N SER A 26 -7.07 20.41 -33.74
CA SER A 26 -7.61 19.91 -35.01
C SER A 26 -8.95 20.56 -35.35
N PHE A 27 -9.81 20.74 -34.35
CA PHE A 27 -11.08 21.45 -34.49
C PHE A 27 -10.87 22.93 -34.89
N LEU A 28 -10.01 23.66 -34.18
CA LEU A 28 -9.69 25.06 -34.48
C LEU A 28 -9.06 25.24 -35.87
N LEU A 29 -8.23 24.29 -36.30
CA LEU A 29 -7.66 24.27 -37.65
C LEU A 29 -8.74 24.07 -38.73
N LEU A 30 -9.66 23.13 -38.52
CA LEU A 30 -10.75 22.89 -39.44
C LEU A 30 -11.69 24.11 -39.51
N LEU A 31 -12.04 24.67 -38.35
CA LEU A 31 -12.87 25.86 -38.23
C LEU A 31 -12.26 27.06 -38.97
N THR A 32 -10.98 27.34 -38.72
CA THR A 32 -10.29 28.44 -39.40
C THR A 32 -10.15 28.20 -40.91
N THR A 33 -10.00 26.96 -41.35
CA THR A 33 -9.96 26.59 -42.77
C THR A 33 -11.32 26.78 -43.44
N GLN A 34 -12.41 26.40 -42.78
CA GLN A 34 -13.78 26.60 -43.26
C GLN A 34 -14.12 28.09 -43.37
N LEU A 35 -13.78 28.89 -42.34
CA LEU A 35 -13.99 30.35 -42.35
C LEU A 35 -13.23 31.05 -43.49
N LYS A 36 -12.02 30.58 -43.82
CA LYS A 36 -11.23 31.13 -44.94
C LYS A 36 -11.82 30.81 -46.32
N ASN A 37 -12.57 29.73 -46.47
CA ASN A 37 -13.09 29.24 -47.75
C ASN A 37 -14.62 29.36 -47.85
N GLN A 38 -15.27 30.14 -46.98
CA GLN A 38 -16.72 30.29 -47.02
C GLN A 38 -17.20 31.11 -48.22
N ASP A 39 -18.35 30.71 -48.77
CA ASP A 39 -19.11 31.51 -49.70
C ASP A 39 -19.90 32.59 -48.92
N PRO A 40 -19.68 33.89 -49.19
CA PRO A 40 -20.40 34.97 -48.52
C PRO A 40 -21.92 34.95 -48.72
N LEU A 41 -22.45 34.15 -49.67
CA LEU A 41 -23.89 33.98 -49.92
C LEU A 41 -24.52 32.80 -49.14
N SER A 42 -23.74 32.03 -48.39
CA SER A 42 -24.24 30.92 -47.56
C SER A 42 -23.44 30.77 -46.27
N PRO A 43 -23.65 31.66 -45.28
CA PRO A 43 -22.93 31.60 -44.02
C PRO A 43 -23.26 30.31 -43.24
N LEU A 44 -22.22 29.66 -42.73
CA LEU A 44 -22.35 28.52 -41.82
C LEU A 44 -22.97 28.95 -40.49
N GLU A 45 -23.90 28.16 -39.96
CA GLU A 45 -24.62 28.44 -38.71
C GLU A 45 -23.68 28.35 -37.47
N PRO A 46 -23.53 29.42 -36.66
CA PRO A 46 -22.63 29.45 -35.50
C PRO A 46 -22.96 28.45 -34.37
N THR A 47 -24.18 27.92 -34.40
CA THR A 47 -24.77 27.12 -33.31
C THR A 47 -24.04 25.80 -33.10
N GLU A 48 -23.57 25.16 -34.17
CA GLU A 48 -22.91 23.85 -34.09
C GLU A 48 -21.50 23.95 -33.48
N PHE A 49 -20.76 25.01 -33.78
CA PHE A 49 -19.46 25.28 -33.17
C PHE A 49 -19.55 25.59 -31.69
N THR A 50 -20.57 26.37 -31.30
CA THR A 50 -20.82 26.69 -29.90
C THR A 50 -21.12 25.42 -29.10
N ASN A 51 -21.92 24.49 -29.67
CA ASN A 51 -22.18 23.20 -29.04
C ASN A 51 -20.91 22.34 -28.90
N GLN A 52 -20.05 22.32 -29.91
CA GLN A 52 -18.76 21.61 -29.84
C GLN A 52 -17.85 22.18 -28.75
N LEU A 53 -17.75 23.51 -28.64
CA LEU A 53 -16.97 24.16 -27.57
C LEU A 53 -17.50 23.83 -26.16
N VAL A 54 -18.83 23.81 -25.98
CA VAL A 54 -19.45 23.40 -24.71
C VAL A 54 -19.12 21.94 -24.38
N ASN A 55 -19.14 21.05 -25.38
CA ASN A 55 -18.76 19.66 -25.19
C ASN A 55 -17.29 19.53 -24.77
N PHE A 56 -16.36 20.26 -25.42
CA PHE A 56 -14.95 20.28 -25.03
C PHE A 56 -14.77 20.75 -23.58
N ALA A 57 -15.44 21.84 -23.19
CA ALA A 57 -15.38 22.35 -21.81
C ALA A 57 -15.92 21.32 -20.79
N SER A 58 -16.97 20.59 -21.15
CA SER A 58 -17.51 19.52 -20.31
C SER A 58 -16.54 18.35 -20.15
N VAL A 59 -15.91 17.90 -21.24
CA VAL A 59 -14.90 16.82 -21.19
C VAL A 59 -13.66 17.27 -20.43
N GLU A 60 -13.21 18.51 -20.61
CA GLU A 60 -12.08 19.07 -19.85
C GLU A 60 -12.39 19.08 -18.34
N GLN A 61 -13.58 19.51 -17.95
CA GLN A 61 -14.02 19.48 -16.55
C GLN A 61 -14.05 18.05 -15.99
N GLN A 62 -14.46 17.06 -16.79
CA GLN A 62 -14.45 15.66 -16.39
C GLN A 62 -13.02 15.14 -16.20
N ILE A 63 -12.10 15.50 -17.10
CA ILE A 63 -10.68 15.17 -16.98
C ILE A 63 -10.07 15.80 -15.72
N ALA A 64 -10.37 17.07 -15.43
CA ALA A 64 -9.91 17.75 -14.21
C ALA A 64 -10.43 17.04 -12.95
N THR A 65 -11.70 16.62 -12.96
CA THR A 65 -12.29 15.85 -11.86
C THR A 65 -11.57 14.51 -11.65
N ASN A 66 -11.29 13.79 -12.73
CA ASN A 66 -10.54 12.53 -12.67
C ASN A 66 -9.11 12.74 -12.15
N SER A 67 -8.43 13.80 -12.59
CA SER A 67 -7.10 14.17 -12.11
C SER A 67 -7.07 14.41 -10.59
N ASN A 68 -8.06 15.14 -10.07
CA ASN A 68 -8.17 15.39 -8.63
C ASN A 68 -8.42 14.10 -7.85
N MET A 69 -9.19 13.16 -8.42
CA MET A 69 -9.42 11.85 -7.81
C MET A 69 -8.15 11.00 -7.78
N GLU A 70 -7.38 10.97 -8.86
CA GLU A 70 -6.07 10.31 -8.92
C GLU A 70 -5.09 10.89 -7.88
N GLU A 71 -5.11 12.21 -7.67
CA GLU A 71 -4.29 12.88 -6.65
C GLU A 71 -4.72 12.52 -5.23
N LEU A 72 -6.03 12.48 -4.96
CA LEU A 72 -6.57 12.07 -3.66
C LEU A 72 -6.17 10.63 -3.32
N LEU A 73 -6.24 9.71 -4.29
CA LEU A 73 -5.78 8.33 -4.10
C LEU A 73 -4.28 8.24 -3.78
N LYS A 74 -3.45 9.09 -4.41
CA LYS A 74 -2.01 9.17 -4.09
C LYS A 74 -1.79 9.65 -2.66
N VAL A 75 -2.51 10.69 -2.22
CA VAL A 75 -2.43 11.19 -0.84
C VAL A 75 -2.84 10.11 0.16
N GLN A 76 -3.92 9.37 -0.11
CA GLN A 76 -4.37 8.27 0.74
C GLN A 76 -3.32 7.15 0.83
N ASN A 77 -2.72 6.75 -0.28
CA ASN A 77 -1.67 5.73 -0.30
C ASN A 77 -0.40 6.20 0.46
N ASN A 78 -0.03 7.47 0.33
CA ASN A 78 1.09 8.05 1.09
C ASN A 78 0.81 8.11 2.59
N ALA A 79 -0.45 8.36 2.99
CA ALA A 79 -0.84 8.31 4.39
C ALA A 79 -0.71 6.90 4.98
N LEU A 80 -1.07 5.86 4.21
CA LEU A 80 -0.84 4.46 4.59
C LEU A 80 0.67 4.14 4.69
N ALA A 81 1.50 4.65 3.78
CA ALA A 81 2.94 4.46 3.89
C ALA A 81 3.53 5.13 5.14
N THR A 82 2.99 6.29 5.53
CA THR A 82 3.43 7.03 6.71
C THR A 82 3.04 6.32 8.02
N SER A 83 1.91 5.63 8.07
CA SER A 83 1.53 4.85 9.27
C SER A 83 2.49 3.68 9.53
N VAL A 84 3.12 3.13 8.48
CA VAL A 84 4.14 2.08 8.61
C VAL A 84 5.43 2.62 9.25
N VAL A 85 5.79 3.88 9.00
CA VAL A 85 6.97 4.52 9.63
C VAL A 85 6.84 4.55 11.16
N GLY A 86 5.62 4.63 11.69
CA GLY A 86 5.36 4.59 13.14
C GLY A 86 5.72 3.26 13.81
N PHE A 87 5.89 2.18 13.05
CA PHE A 87 6.32 0.88 13.56
C PHE A 87 7.84 0.70 13.58
N ILE A 88 8.62 1.64 13.03
CA ILE A 88 10.08 1.58 13.08
C ILE A 88 10.54 1.62 14.55
N GLY A 89 11.28 0.60 14.96
CA GLY A 89 11.77 0.46 16.33
C GLY A 89 10.74 -0.08 17.32
N THR A 90 9.55 -0.48 16.87
CA THR A 90 8.57 -1.18 17.69
C THR A 90 8.72 -2.69 17.55
N GLU A 91 8.48 -3.43 18.63
CA GLU A 91 8.33 -4.89 18.58
C GLU A 91 6.88 -5.22 18.20
N VAL A 92 6.70 -6.06 17.18
CA VAL A 92 5.37 -6.52 16.74
C VAL A 92 5.24 -8.01 17.00
N LEU A 93 4.06 -8.43 17.50
CA LEU A 93 3.74 -9.84 17.64
C LEU A 93 3.21 -10.36 16.30
N THR A 94 3.87 -11.39 15.77
CA THR A 94 3.43 -12.09 14.54
C THR A 94 2.77 -13.40 14.89
N GLU A 95 1.74 -13.78 14.16
CA GLU A 95 1.12 -15.09 14.35
C GLU A 95 2.07 -16.24 13.98
N ASN A 96 2.24 -17.16 14.93
CA ASN A 96 2.74 -18.54 14.78
C ASN A 96 3.78 -18.79 13.67
N THR A 97 5.01 -18.32 13.88
CA THR A 97 6.15 -18.63 13.01
C THR A 97 6.78 -19.99 13.31
N GLY A 98 6.38 -20.66 14.41
CA GLY A 98 7.08 -21.82 14.97
C GLY A 98 8.52 -21.53 15.39
N LYS A 99 8.92 -20.25 15.41
CA LYS A 99 10.28 -19.79 15.68
C LYS A 99 10.24 -18.70 16.76
N VAL A 100 11.21 -18.77 17.65
CA VAL A 100 11.39 -17.79 18.72
C VAL A 100 12.75 -17.15 18.48
N PRO A 101 12.83 -16.00 17.79
CA PRO A 101 14.11 -15.35 17.53
C PRO A 101 14.70 -14.91 18.86
N LEU A 102 15.91 -15.36 19.14
CA LEU A 102 16.72 -14.90 20.26
C LEU A 102 17.55 -13.71 19.79
N GLN A 103 17.33 -12.55 20.40
CA GLN A 103 18.06 -11.33 20.06
C GLN A 103 18.51 -10.64 21.34
N ASN A 104 19.73 -10.12 21.36
CA ASN A 104 20.29 -9.49 22.55
C ASN A 104 20.21 -10.41 23.78
N SER A 105 20.45 -11.71 23.59
CA SER A 105 20.40 -12.72 24.67
C SER A 105 19.03 -12.93 25.34
N SER A 106 17.92 -12.46 24.76
CA SER A 106 16.58 -12.72 25.30
C SER A 106 15.53 -12.88 24.21
N ALA A 107 14.44 -13.57 24.52
CA ALA A 107 13.32 -13.72 23.61
C ALA A 107 12.01 -13.60 24.36
N LYS A 108 11.03 -12.94 23.73
CA LYS A 108 9.66 -12.86 24.23
C LYS A 108 8.72 -13.49 23.21
N PHE A 109 7.77 -14.27 23.71
CA PHE A 109 6.74 -14.87 22.89
C PHE A 109 5.46 -15.04 23.72
N GLN A 110 4.35 -15.20 23.01
CA GLN A 110 3.04 -15.36 23.64
C GLN A 110 2.38 -16.65 23.15
N TYR A 111 1.53 -17.22 23.99
CA TYR A 111 0.61 -18.27 23.60
C TYR A 111 -0.79 -17.97 24.15
N THR A 112 -1.81 -18.43 23.43
CA THR A 112 -3.20 -18.22 23.81
C THR A 112 -3.87 -19.57 24.04
N LEU A 113 -4.57 -19.68 25.18
CA LEU A 113 -5.41 -20.82 25.50
C LEU A 113 -6.88 -20.43 25.40
N ASN A 114 -7.63 -21.12 24.54
CA ASN A 114 -9.07 -20.88 24.40
C ASN A 114 -9.86 -21.29 25.65
N ASN A 115 -9.34 -22.23 26.43
CA ASN A 115 -9.93 -22.73 27.67
C ASN A 115 -8.81 -23.05 28.67
N ASN A 116 -9.15 -23.26 29.94
CA ASN A 116 -8.18 -23.72 30.93
C ASN A 116 -7.59 -25.08 30.49
N ALA A 117 -6.26 -25.20 30.53
CA ALA A 117 -5.52 -26.42 30.29
C ALA A 117 -5.23 -27.16 31.62
N SER A 118 -5.07 -28.49 31.58
CA SER A 118 -4.58 -29.22 32.76
C SER A 118 -3.07 -29.09 32.92
N THR A 119 -2.33 -28.95 31.82
CA THR A 119 -0.87 -28.83 31.80
C THR A 119 -0.44 -28.09 30.55
N VAL A 120 0.53 -27.19 30.71
CA VAL A 120 1.23 -26.54 29.61
C VAL A 120 2.72 -26.72 29.83
N VAL A 121 3.41 -27.23 28.81
CA VAL A 121 4.88 -27.32 28.81
C VAL A 121 5.37 -26.66 27.55
N MET A 122 6.24 -25.68 27.73
CA MET A 122 6.91 -25.01 26.62
C MET A 122 8.27 -25.65 26.42
N THR A 123 8.59 -25.94 25.16
CA THR A 123 9.87 -26.52 24.78
C THR A 123 10.44 -25.69 23.64
N ILE A 124 11.67 -25.21 23.80
CA ILE A 124 12.43 -24.55 22.73
C ILE A 124 13.47 -25.54 22.24
N THR A 125 13.54 -25.70 20.92
CA THR A 125 14.51 -26.54 20.22
C THR A 125 15.37 -25.68 19.31
N ASN A 126 16.65 -26.04 19.16
CA ASN A 126 17.52 -25.40 18.17
C ASN A 126 17.31 -25.99 16.76
N GLU A 127 18.04 -25.48 15.77
CA GLU A 127 17.96 -25.94 14.36
C GLU A 127 18.24 -27.44 14.17
N ALA A 128 19.04 -28.03 15.07
CA ALA A 128 19.32 -29.47 15.06
C ALA A 128 18.23 -30.32 15.74
N GLY A 129 17.12 -29.71 16.18
CA GLY A 129 16.02 -30.37 16.88
C GLY A 129 16.32 -30.72 18.34
N ARG A 130 17.46 -30.27 18.89
CA ARG A 130 17.82 -30.52 20.29
C ARG A 130 17.05 -29.55 21.20
N VAL A 131 16.44 -30.10 22.25
CA VAL A 131 15.82 -29.29 23.32
C VAL A 131 16.89 -28.48 24.04
N VAL A 132 16.71 -27.16 24.03
CA VAL A 132 17.60 -26.21 24.70
C VAL A 132 16.96 -25.62 25.95
N PHE A 133 15.63 -25.50 25.98
CA PHE A 133 14.90 -24.95 27.11
C PHE A 133 13.56 -25.65 27.29
N THR A 134 13.16 -25.86 28.54
CA THR A 134 11.83 -26.39 28.90
C THR A 134 11.33 -25.70 30.17
N LYS A 135 10.06 -25.31 30.18
CA LYS A 135 9.44 -24.66 31.34
C LYS A 135 7.92 -24.91 31.35
N PRO A 136 7.30 -25.12 32.51
CA PRO A 136 5.84 -25.10 32.60
C PRO A 136 5.28 -23.72 32.25
N GLY A 137 4.14 -23.71 31.55
CA GLY A 137 3.36 -22.51 31.26
C GLY A 137 2.17 -22.34 32.20
N GLU A 138 1.60 -21.14 32.19
CA GLU A 138 0.29 -20.85 32.77
C GLU A 138 -0.82 -21.65 32.06
N THR A 139 -1.82 -22.06 32.84
CA THR A 139 -2.85 -23.00 32.41
C THR A 139 -4.25 -22.39 32.31
N SER A 140 -4.46 -21.15 32.74
CA SER A 140 -5.75 -20.47 32.61
C SER A 140 -6.05 -20.11 31.16
N ALA A 141 -7.33 -20.01 30.79
CA ALA A 141 -7.74 -19.45 29.52
C ALA A 141 -7.26 -17.99 29.39
N GLY A 142 -6.86 -17.59 28.19
CA GLY A 142 -6.34 -16.26 27.90
C GLY A 142 -4.98 -16.27 27.21
N THR A 143 -4.43 -15.08 27.00
CA THR A 143 -3.11 -14.87 26.41
C THR A 143 -2.08 -14.71 27.52
N HIS A 144 -0.99 -15.45 27.39
CA HIS A 144 0.11 -15.50 28.35
C HIS A 144 1.41 -15.11 27.66
N GLU A 145 2.19 -14.25 28.33
CA GLU A 145 3.51 -13.82 27.86
C GLU A 145 4.62 -14.60 28.55
N ILE A 146 5.64 -14.94 27.77
CA ILE A 146 6.80 -15.68 28.22
C ILE A 146 8.06 -14.94 27.82
N ALA A 147 8.91 -14.69 28.80
CA ALA A 147 10.26 -14.22 28.62
C ALA A 147 11.25 -15.36 28.84
N TRP A 148 12.12 -15.60 27.87
CA TRP A 148 13.26 -16.48 27.95
C TRP A 148 14.55 -15.65 27.97
N ASP A 149 15.45 -15.94 28.91
CA ASP A 149 16.73 -15.26 29.08
C ASP A 149 17.84 -15.82 28.16
N GLY A 150 17.45 -16.60 27.14
CA GLY A 150 18.36 -17.16 26.16
C GLY A 150 19.30 -18.23 26.71
N LYS A 151 19.10 -18.71 27.94
CA LYS A 151 19.94 -19.75 28.52
C LYS A 151 19.39 -21.15 28.29
N ASP A 152 20.30 -22.08 28.02
CA ASP A 152 19.95 -23.49 27.93
C ASP A 152 19.75 -24.14 29.32
N THR A 153 19.35 -25.40 29.34
CA THR A 153 19.17 -26.18 30.58
C THR A 153 20.45 -26.36 31.41
N ALA A 154 21.63 -26.10 30.83
CA ALA A 154 22.92 -26.09 31.52
C ALA A 154 23.33 -24.69 31.99
N GLY A 155 22.46 -23.69 31.82
CA GLY A 155 22.71 -22.29 32.19
C GLY A 155 23.65 -21.55 31.22
N ARG A 156 23.97 -22.14 30.06
CA ARG A 156 24.83 -21.53 29.05
C ARG A 156 24.02 -20.60 28.18
N GLN A 157 24.58 -19.42 27.91
CA GLN A 157 23.96 -18.46 27.00
C GLN A 157 23.97 -19.01 25.57
N MET A 158 22.81 -19.03 24.93
CA MET A 158 22.66 -19.38 23.52
C MET A 158 23.00 -18.17 22.64
N PRO A 159 23.58 -18.39 21.45
CA PRO A 159 23.82 -17.31 20.49
C PRO A 159 22.50 -16.80 19.91
N ASP A 160 22.49 -15.53 19.49
CA ASP A 160 21.36 -14.92 18.80
C ASP A 160 21.01 -15.70 17.51
N GLY A 161 19.70 -15.83 17.22
CA GLY A 161 19.17 -16.62 16.10
C GLY A 161 17.69 -16.96 16.22
#